data_AF-A0A225SUW3-F1
#
_entry.id   AF-A0A225SUW3-F1
#
_cell.length_a   1.000
_cell.length_b   1.000
_cell.length_c   1.000
_cell.angle_alpha   90.00
_cell.angle_beta   90.00
_cell.angle_gamma   90.00
#
_symmetry.space_group_name_H-M   'P 1'
#
loop_
_entity.id
_entity.type
_entity.pdbx_description
1 polymer ?
#
loop_
_entity_poly.entity_id
_entity_poly.type
_entity_poly.pdbx_seq_one_letter_code
_entity_poly.pdbx_strand_id
1 'polypeptide(L)'
;MQATIYVSEEAMATAIAIKDLSHYDRITLSDDPNTDLSQSPGYFLKNANKLKLATLPTNHRVIASLAPGRADNIADVSMPVHLRGCIFERAPNLPPQYAQIMTYWSGEAVNLDDSRAVHFQSPLNEYMVELRPAQGRVEDAYSEMAACDRLLSEGIVVAITGLMQLCNSALPTDFIEIVLPVDLDIAGIEPDAFRSSRSYNVDDEQLEKVYLRIVDIMRSPNPDAIYIDLIRNELIDYGYVY
;
A
#
# COMPACT_ATOMS: atom_id res chain seq x y z
N MET A 1 -2.96 15.07 -8.29
CA MET A 1 -1.48 15.03 -8.34
C MET A 1 -1.02 14.09 -7.23
N GLN A 2 -0.24 13.07 -7.55
CA GLN A 2 0.26 12.07 -6.60
C GLN A 2 1.65 12.48 -6.04
N ALA A 3 1.88 12.20 -4.75
CA ALA A 3 3.17 12.31 -4.08
C ALA A 3 4.19 11.35 -4.67
N THR A 4 5.48 11.68 -4.56
CA THR A 4 6.55 10.76 -4.96
C THR A 4 7.04 10.02 -3.72
N ILE A 5 7.11 8.68 -3.80
CA ILE A 5 7.75 7.84 -2.78
C ILE A 5 9.16 7.54 -3.26
N TYR A 6 10.15 7.89 -2.44
CA TYR A 6 11.55 7.69 -2.79
C TYR A 6 12.05 6.36 -2.23
N VAL A 7 12.89 5.67 -3.00
CA VAL A 7 13.46 4.37 -2.64
C VAL A 7 14.95 4.32 -3.02
N SER A 8 15.68 3.32 -2.54
CA SER A 8 17.06 3.10 -2.99
C SER A 8 17.11 2.76 -4.49
N GLU A 9 18.29 2.88 -5.09
CA GLU A 9 18.49 2.48 -6.49
C GLU A 9 18.20 1.00 -6.72
N GLU A 10 18.64 0.14 -5.79
CA GLU A 10 18.36 -1.30 -5.80
C GLU A 10 16.86 -1.58 -5.72
N ALA A 11 16.15 -0.94 -4.79
CA ALA A 11 14.71 -1.11 -4.65
C ALA A 11 13.94 -0.64 -5.88
N MET A 12 14.38 0.47 -6.50
CA MET A 12 13.80 0.94 -7.76
C MET A 12 14.02 -0.07 -8.89
N ALA A 13 15.23 -0.65 -8.99
CA ALA A 13 15.55 -1.64 -10.02
C ALA A 13 14.66 -2.89 -9.87
N THR A 14 14.53 -3.43 -8.66
CA THR A 14 13.63 -4.54 -8.35
C THR A 14 12.18 -4.21 -8.68
N ALA A 15 11.68 -3.07 -8.21
CA ALA A 15 10.30 -2.65 -8.43
C ALA A 15 9.98 -2.48 -9.93
N ILE A 16 10.93 -1.95 -10.72
CA ILE A 16 10.79 -1.85 -12.17
C ILE A 16 10.80 -3.23 -12.83
N ALA A 17 11.68 -4.13 -12.40
CA ALA A 17 11.81 -5.48 -12.99
C ALA A 17 10.54 -6.31 -12.84
N ILE A 18 9.80 -6.13 -11.75
CA ILE A 18 8.63 -6.95 -11.41
C ILE A 18 7.27 -6.27 -11.67
N LYS A 19 7.23 -4.99 -12.06
CA LYS A 19 5.99 -4.19 -12.15
C LYS A 19 4.94 -4.75 -13.13
N ASP A 20 5.39 -5.41 -14.18
CA ASP A 20 4.55 -5.95 -15.25
C ASP A 20 4.33 -7.47 -15.11
N LEU A 21 4.91 -8.08 -14.08
CA LEU A 21 4.77 -9.50 -13.81
C LEU A 21 3.47 -9.77 -13.05
N SER A 22 2.78 -10.83 -13.45
CA SER A 22 1.67 -11.38 -12.68
C SER A 22 2.17 -12.02 -11.38
N HIS A 23 1.27 -12.25 -10.43
CA HIS A 23 1.55 -13.09 -9.26
C HIS A 23 2.33 -14.38 -9.61
N TYR A 24 1.83 -15.14 -10.59
CA TYR A 24 2.43 -16.43 -10.95
C TYR A 24 3.86 -16.26 -11.46
N ASP A 25 4.08 -15.30 -12.35
CA ASP A 25 5.42 -15.04 -12.90
C ASP A 25 6.38 -14.66 -11.77
N ARG A 26 5.92 -13.88 -10.79
CA ARG A 26 6.74 -13.46 -9.64
C ARG A 26 7.07 -14.58 -8.69
N ILE A 27 6.14 -15.51 -8.43
CA ILE A 27 6.44 -16.71 -7.64
C ILE A 27 7.53 -17.52 -8.35
N THR A 28 7.40 -17.72 -9.66
CA THR A 28 8.36 -18.55 -10.41
C THR A 28 9.76 -17.96 -10.47
N LEU A 29 9.95 -16.66 -10.16
CA LEU A 29 11.29 -16.08 -10.01
C LEU A 29 12.11 -16.78 -8.94
N SER A 30 11.45 -17.27 -7.88
CA SER A 30 12.11 -18.00 -6.79
C SER A 30 12.51 -19.44 -7.15
N ASP A 31 12.05 -19.96 -8.30
CA ASP A 31 12.43 -21.30 -8.78
C ASP A 31 13.87 -21.34 -9.34
N ASP A 32 14.41 -20.20 -9.80
CA ASP A 32 15.79 -20.07 -10.28
C ASP A 32 16.56 -19.03 -9.43
N PRO A 33 17.62 -19.44 -8.71
CA PRO A 33 18.44 -18.53 -7.89
C PRO A 33 19.04 -17.34 -8.65
N ASN A 34 19.17 -17.41 -9.98
CA ASN A 34 19.69 -16.30 -10.79
C ASN A 34 18.62 -15.23 -11.09
N THR A 35 17.35 -15.55 -10.89
CA THR A 35 16.21 -14.64 -11.09
C THR A 35 15.46 -14.34 -9.79
N ASP A 36 15.84 -14.99 -8.69
CA ASP A 36 15.18 -14.83 -7.39
C ASP A 36 15.42 -13.42 -6.82
N LEU A 37 14.37 -12.60 -6.88
CA LEU A 37 14.34 -11.26 -6.32
C LEU A 37 13.58 -11.20 -4.99
N SER A 38 13.10 -12.32 -4.44
CA SER A 38 12.23 -12.35 -3.25
C SER A 38 12.88 -11.76 -2.00
N GLN A 39 14.21 -11.78 -1.95
CA GLN A 39 15.01 -11.19 -0.86
C GLN A 39 15.57 -9.80 -1.19
N SER A 40 15.34 -9.31 -2.41
CA SER A 40 15.84 -8.00 -2.82
C SER A 40 14.96 -6.86 -2.27
N PRO A 41 15.56 -5.72 -1.89
CA PRO A 41 14.79 -4.53 -1.56
C PRO A 41 13.83 -4.15 -2.71
N GLY A 42 12.66 -3.62 -2.38
CA GLY A 42 11.64 -3.22 -3.34
C GLY A 42 10.75 -4.35 -3.83
N TYR A 43 11.00 -5.60 -3.47
CA TYR A 43 10.18 -6.73 -3.92
C TYR A 43 8.76 -6.66 -3.36
N PHE A 44 8.60 -6.30 -2.09
CA PHE A 44 7.28 -6.29 -1.43
C PHE A 44 6.51 -4.99 -1.63
N LEU A 45 7.14 -3.97 -2.24
CA LEU A 45 6.47 -2.70 -2.51
C LEU A 45 5.32 -2.89 -3.51
N LYS A 46 4.26 -2.11 -3.30
CA LYS A 46 3.14 -2.03 -4.24
C LYS A 46 3.63 -1.66 -5.64
N ASN A 47 2.95 -2.22 -6.64
CA ASN A 47 3.30 -2.12 -8.05
C ASN A 47 3.71 -0.69 -8.47
N ALA A 48 4.90 -0.58 -9.08
CA ALA A 48 5.49 0.67 -9.56
C ALA A 48 4.69 1.35 -10.71
N ASN A 49 3.73 0.64 -11.32
CA ASN A 49 2.78 1.22 -12.27
C ASN A 49 1.69 2.06 -11.56
N LYS A 50 1.50 1.89 -10.25
CA LYS A 50 0.50 2.62 -9.44
C LYS A 50 1.14 3.56 -8.43
N LEU A 51 2.24 3.13 -7.79
CA LEU A 51 3.04 4.02 -6.97
C LEU A 51 3.92 4.92 -7.85
N LYS A 52 3.92 6.21 -7.56
CA LYS A 52 4.89 7.12 -8.15
C LYS A 52 6.22 7.01 -7.42
N LEU A 53 7.05 6.06 -7.85
CA LEU A 53 8.38 5.83 -7.29
C LEU A 53 9.46 6.69 -7.95
N ALA A 54 10.48 7.05 -7.18
CA ALA A 54 11.72 7.65 -7.69
C ALA A 54 12.93 7.20 -6.87
N THR A 55 14.11 7.22 -7.47
CA THR A 55 15.35 6.99 -6.74
C THR A 55 15.66 8.14 -5.79
N LEU A 56 16.13 7.80 -4.60
CA LEU A 56 16.56 8.75 -3.60
C LEU A 56 17.80 9.53 -4.11
N PRO A 57 17.82 10.87 -4.07
CA PRO A 57 18.96 11.63 -4.56
C PRO A 57 20.25 11.36 -3.75
N THR A 58 21.42 11.37 -4.39
CA THR A 58 22.70 10.99 -3.75
C THR A 58 23.09 11.87 -2.54
N ASN A 59 22.70 13.14 -2.54
CA ASN A 59 23.00 14.10 -1.46
C ASN A 59 21.75 14.49 -0.66
N HIS A 60 20.83 13.54 -0.48
CA HIS A 60 19.63 13.77 0.33
C HIS A 60 20.01 13.88 1.82
N ARG A 61 19.19 14.62 2.57
CA ARG A 61 19.28 14.69 4.03
C ARG A 61 18.09 13.97 4.64
N VAL A 62 18.36 12.92 5.39
CA VAL A 62 17.36 12.24 6.24
C VAL A 62 17.37 12.89 7.61
N ILE A 63 16.22 13.39 8.07
CA ILE A 63 16.11 14.06 9.39
C ILE A 63 15.59 13.13 10.49
N ALA A 64 14.94 12.04 10.11
CA ALA A 64 14.40 11.04 11.01
C ALA A 64 14.30 9.70 10.28
N SER A 65 14.48 8.61 11.04
CA SER A 65 14.23 7.24 10.61
C SER A 65 13.20 6.65 11.56
N LEU A 66 12.08 6.20 11.01
CA LEU A 66 10.94 5.67 11.77
C LEU A 66 10.74 4.20 11.43
N ALA A 67 10.50 3.37 12.45
CA ALA A 67 10.15 1.96 12.26
C ALA A 67 9.07 1.57 13.29
N PRO A 68 8.14 0.65 12.96
CA PRO A 68 7.09 0.27 13.89
C PRO A 68 7.66 -0.31 15.20
N GLY A 69 6.96 -0.05 16.33
CA GLY A 69 7.33 -0.60 17.65
C GLY A 69 8.53 0.05 18.35
N ARG A 70 9.19 1.05 17.73
CA ARG A 70 10.33 1.76 18.32
C ARG A 70 9.90 2.83 19.31
N ALA A 71 10.36 2.73 20.55
CA ALA A 71 10.02 3.66 21.63
C ALA A 71 10.63 5.06 21.45
N ASP A 72 11.70 5.20 20.67
CA ASP A 72 12.36 6.47 20.36
C ASP A 72 11.73 7.23 19.18
N ASN A 73 10.69 6.65 18.57
CA ASN A 73 9.96 7.30 17.50
C ASN A 73 9.25 8.57 17.98
N ILE A 74 9.51 9.68 17.27
CA ILE A 74 8.77 10.93 17.44
C ILE A 74 7.38 10.85 16.76
N ALA A 75 7.23 9.95 15.79
CA ALA A 75 6.01 9.70 15.03
C ALA A 75 5.74 8.20 14.94
N ASP A 76 4.48 7.78 15.08
CA ASP A 76 4.11 6.38 15.11
C ASP A 76 4.00 5.80 13.69
N VAL A 77 4.50 4.57 13.51
CA VAL A 77 4.40 3.79 12.27
C VAL A 77 3.72 2.48 12.61
N SER A 78 2.65 2.15 11.88
CA SER A 78 1.91 0.90 12.10
C SER A 78 1.27 0.35 10.82
N MET A 79 0.90 -0.93 10.87
CA MET A 79 0.17 -1.62 9.81
C MET A 79 -1.19 -2.09 10.35
N PRO A 80 -2.17 -1.17 10.47
CA PRO A 80 -3.42 -1.44 11.17
C PRO A 80 -4.23 -2.55 10.52
N VAL A 81 -4.61 -3.56 11.33
CA VAL A 81 -5.38 -4.74 10.87
C VAL A 81 -6.69 -4.36 10.18
N HIS A 82 -7.34 -3.27 10.60
CA HIS A 82 -8.62 -2.83 10.03
C HIS A 82 -8.49 -2.14 8.66
N LEU A 83 -7.28 -1.78 8.23
CA LEU A 83 -7.00 -1.23 6.89
C LEU A 83 -6.25 -2.24 6.00
N ARG A 84 -6.24 -3.51 6.39
CA ARG A 84 -5.64 -4.60 5.61
C ARG A 84 -6.71 -5.29 4.76
N GLY A 85 -6.39 -5.57 3.49
CA GLY A 85 -7.33 -6.17 2.53
C GLY A 85 -7.81 -5.16 1.50
N CYS A 86 -8.92 -5.50 0.86
CA CYS A 86 -9.65 -4.53 0.04
C CYS A 86 -10.39 -3.56 0.97
N ILE A 87 -10.23 -2.26 0.71
CA ILE A 87 -10.88 -1.20 1.48
C ILE A 87 -11.58 -0.27 0.49
N PHE A 88 -12.90 -0.17 0.63
CA PHE A 88 -13.76 0.64 -0.24
C PHE A 88 -14.19 1.94 0.47
N GLU A 89 -14.62 2.93 -0.30
CA GLU A 89 -14.87 4.30 0.15
C GLU A 89 -15.99 4.44 1.19
N ARG A 90 -17.00 3.56 1.21
CA ARG A 90 -18.05 3.59 2.26
C ARG A 90 -17.78 2.66 3.43
N ALA A 91 -16.55 2.15 3.58
CA ALA A 91 -16.23 1.31 4.71
C ALA A 91 -16.49 2.04 6.04
N PRO A 92 -17.08 1.38 7.05
CA PRO A 92 -17.60 2.07 8.23
C PRO A 92 -16.50 2.64 9.13
N ASN A 93 -15.31 2.04 9.14
CA ASN A 93 -14.20 2.37 10.03
C ASN A 93 -13.02 2.93 9.25
N LEU A 94 -13.26 4.00 8.47
CA LEU A 94 -12.20 4.72 7.76
C LEU A 94 -11.70 5.93 8.56
N PRO A 95 -10.39 6.20 8.55
CA PRO A 95 -9.85 7.45 9.04
C PRO A 95 -10.42 8.68 8.31
N PRO A 96 -10.43 9.87 8.94
CA PRO A 96 -10.79 11.10 8.26
C PRO A 96 -9.92 11.34 7.02
N GLN A 97 -10.56 11.75 5.93
CA GLN A 97 -9.90 12.06 4.64
C GLN A 97 -9.15 10.88 4.00
N TYR A 98 -9.41 9.65 4.43
CA TYR A 98 -8.68 8.47 3.98
C TYR A 98 -8.64 8.36 2.45
N ALA A 99 -9.79 8.50 1.77
CA ALA A 99 -9.88 8.47 0.32
C ALA A 99 -8.95 9.48 -0.38
N GLN A 100 -8.89 10.73 0.09
CA GLN A 100 -8.01 11.75 -0.48
C GLN A 100 -6.53 11.42 -0.22
N ILE A 101 -6.21 10.93 0.98
CA ILE A 101 -4.84 10.56 1.38
C ILE A 101 -4.35 9.38 0.53
N MET A 102 -5.18 8.34 0.36
CA MET A 102 -4.87 7.18 -0.47
C MET A 102 -4.60 7.57 -1.92
N THR A 103 -5.47 8.38 -2.53
CA THR A 103 -5.26 8.88 -3.90
C THR A 103 -3.99 9.74 -4.02
N TYR A 104 -3.66 10.51 -2.98
CA TYR A 104 -2.46 11.35 -2.98
C TYR A 104 -1.17 10.54 -2.86
N TRP A 105 -1.11 9.52 -2.01
CA TRP A 105 0.13 8.75 -1.77
C TRP A 105 0.23 7.49 -2.62
N SER A 106 -0.83 6.70 -2.66
CA SER A 106 -0.83 5.37 -3.30
C SER A 106 -1.32 5.38 -4.73
N GLY A 107 -1.94 6.47 -5.18
CA GLY A 107 -2.54 6.57 -6.50
C GLY A 107 -3.83 5.75 -6.59
N GLU A 108 -4.10 5.23 -7.78
CA GLU A 108 -5.24 4.35 -8.01
C GLU A 108 -5.00 2.93 -7.48
N ALA A 109 -6.09 2.23 -7.16
CA ALA A 109 -6.03 0.78 -6.97
C ALA A 109 -5.53 0.10 -8.26
N VAL A 110 -4.85 -1.03 -8.09
CA VAL A 110 -4.47 -1.95 -9.17
C VAL A 110 -5.72 -2.48 -9.87
N ASN A 111 -6.72 -2.97 -9.13
CA ASN A 111 -7.90 -3.64 -9.68
C ASN A 111 -9.16 -2.76 -9.62
N LEU A 112 -9.26 -1.77 -10.51
CA LEU A 112 -10.42 -0.88 -10.57
C LEU A 112 -11.63 -1.43 -11.34
N ASP A 113 -11.46 -2.44 -12.20
CA ASP A 113 -12.42 -2.70 -13.29
C ASP A 113 -12.80 -4.17 -13.56
N ASP A 114 -12.37 -5.18 -12.78
CA ASP A 114 -12.79 -6.55 -13.10
C ASP A 114 -14.20 -6.87 -12.58
N SER A 115 -15.13 -6.79 -13.52
CA SER A 115 -16.58 -7.03 -13.48
C SER A 115 -17.15 -8.20 -12.70
N ARG A 116 -16.27 -9.06 -12.23
CA ARG A 116 -16.57 -10.46 -11.87
C ARG A 116 -15.81 -10.91 -10.63
N ALA A 117 -14.91 -10.10 -10.08
CA ALA A 117 -14.13 -10.45 -8.90
C ALA A 117 -14.89 -10.10 -7.60
N VAL A 118 -15.02 -11.08 -6.72
CA VAL A 118 -15.44 -10.86 -5.32
C VAL A 118 -14.17 -10.53 -4.54
N HIS A 119 -14.07 -9.29 -4.09
CA HIS A 119 -12.92 -8.84 -3.31
C HIS A 119 -13.00 -9.33 -1.86
N PHE A 120 -11.84 -9.66 -1.29
CA PHE A 120 -11.75 -9.99 0.14
C PHE A 120 -11.64 -8.72 0.97
N GLN A 121 -12.78 -8.35 1.55
CA GLN A 121 -12.90 -7.22 2.46
C GLN A 121 -12.19 -7.52 3.79
N SER A 122 -11.58 -6.49 4.39
CA SER A 122 -11.11 -6.57 5.78
C SER A 122 -12.26 -6.99 6.71
N PRO A 123 -12.12 -8.03 7.55
CA PRO A 123 -13.18 -8.42 8.49
C PRO A 123 -13.59 -7.30 9.46
N LEU A 124 -12.67 -6.39 9.78
CA LEU A 124 -12.91 -5.26 10.67
C LEU A 124 -13.55 -4.05 9.95
N ASN A 125 -13.72 -4.14 8.63
CA ASN A 125 -14.39 -3.17 7.78
C ASN A 125 -15.40 -3.89 6.85
N GLU A 126 -16.06 -4.94 7.37
CA GLU A 126 -17.05 -5.72 6.62
C GLU A 126 -18.37 -4.95 6.49
N TYR A 127 -18.86 -4.84 5.25
CA TYR A 127 -20.19 -4.34 4.93
C TYR A 127 -20.59 -4.86 3.54
N MET A 128 -21.89 -4.82 3.24
CA MET A 128 -22.38 -5.24 1.92
C MET A 128 -21.97 -4.23 0.86
N VAL A 129 -21.15 -4.68 -0.08
CA VAL A 129 -20.87 -4.00 -1.34
C VAL A 129 -21.64 -4.70 -2.45
N GLU A 130 -22.35 -3.94 -3.29
CA GLU A 130 -23.02 -4.49 -4.45
C GLU A 130 -22.01 -4.67 -5.59
N LEU A 131 -21.67 -5.92 -5.92
CA LEU A 131 -20.83 -6.26 -7.06
C LEU A 131 -21.68 -6.25 -8.33
N ARG A 132 -21.35 -5.40 -9.32
CA ARG A 132 -22.03 -5.40 -10.62
C ARG A 132 -21.35 -6.38 -11.58
N PRO A 133 -22.11 -7.11 -12.42
CA PRO A 133 -21.52 -7.87 -13.52
C PRO A 133 -20.91 -6.94 -14.58
N ALA A 134 -19.72 -7.28 -15.10
CA ALA A 134 -19.22 -6.71 -16.36
C ALA A 134 -20.20 -7.07 -17.47
N GLN A 135 -20.98 -6.09 -17.91
CA GLN A 135 -21.77 -6.14 -19.15
C GLN A 135 -22.73 -7.34 -19.28
N GLY A 136 -23.96 -7.17 -18.79
CA GLY A 136 -25.10 -7.99 -19.16
C GLY A 136 -26.30 -7.11 -19.49
N ARG A 137 -26.43 -6.77 -20.78
CA ARG A 137 -27.61 -6.16 -21.46
C ARG A 137 -28.24 -4.92 -20.79
N VAL A 138 -28.00 -3.78 -21.44
CA VAL A 138 -28.75 -2.52 -21.30
C VAL A 138 -30.14 -2.70 -21.91
N GLU A 139 -31.00 -3.50 -21.29
CA GLU A 139 -32.42 -3.54 -21.59
C GLU A 139 -33.15 -3.84 -20.28
N ASP A 140 -33.10 -2.90 -19.34
CA ASP A 140 -34.29 -2.43 -18.62
C ASP A 140 -33.91 -1.53 -17.43
N ALA A 141 -34.74 -0.51 -17.27
CA ALA A 141 -34.89 0.35 -16.11
C ALA A 141 -33.83 1.42 -15.87
N TYR A 142 -34.25 2.64 -16.20
CA TYR A 142 -33.97 3.93 -15.55
C TYR A 142 -34.23 3.93 -14.02
N SER A 143 -33.85 2.87 -13.30
CA SER A 143 -33.80 2.88 -11.85
C SER A 143 -32.52 3.61 -11.46
N GLU A 144 -32.66 4.67 -10.68
CA GLU A 144 -31.60 5.54 -10.18
C GLU A 144 -30.28 4.80 -9.98
N MET A 145 -29.24 5.22 -10.71
CA MET A 145 -27.91 4.63 -10.67
C MET A 145 -27.37 4.65 -9.23
N ALA A 146 -27.56 3.57 -8.47
CA ALA A 146 -26.92 3.40 -7.17
C ALA A 146 -25.40 3.43 -7.41
N ALA A 147 -24.71 4.42 -6.84
CA ALA A 147 -23.29 4.62 -7.08
C ALA A 147 -22.50 3.41 -6.59
N CYS A 148 -21.72 2.79 -7.50
CA CYS A 148 -20.76 1.74 -7.18
C CYS A 148 -19.78 2.27 -6.12
N ASP A 149 -19.48 1.46 -5.12
CA ASP A 149 -18.49 1.83 -4.12
C ASP A 149 -17.08 1.74 -4.71
N ARG A 150 -16.22 2.70 -4.37
CA ARG A 150 -14.90 2.83 -4.99
C ARG A 150 -13.85 2.14 -4.14
N LEU A 151 -13.07 1.23 -4.74
CA LEU A 151 -11.91 0.63 -4.11
C LEU A 151 -10.80 1.68 -3.88
N LEU A 152 -10.35 1.82 -2.63
CA LEU A 152 -9.33 2.79 -2.21
C LEU A 152 -7.95 2.16 -2.02
N SER A 153 -7.89 0.94 -1.50
CA SER A 153 -6.65 0.20 -1.29
C SER A 153 -6.89 -1.31 -1.35
N GLU A 154 -5.84 -2.05 -1.68
CA GLU A 154 -5.88 -3.51 -1.77
C GLU A 154 -4.53 -4.10 -1.37
N GLY A 155 -4.38 -4.38 -0.07
CA GLY A 155 -3.09 -4.84 0.44
C GLY A 155 -2.88 -4.49 1.90
N ILE A 156 -1.64 -4.16 2.24
CA ILE A 156 -1.27 -3.74 3.59
C ILE A 156 -0.99 -2.24 3.56
N VAL A 157 -1.85 -1.51 4.26
CA VAL A 157 -1.73 -0.08 4.45
C VAL A 157 -0.76 0.21 5.59
N VAL A 158 0.25 1.01 5.32
CA VAL A 158 1.14 1.62 6.31
C VAL A 158 0.53 2.93 6.77
N ALA A 159 0.28 3.06 8.07
CA ALA A 159 -0.18 4.27 8.72
C ALA A 159 1.01 4.95 9.42
N ILE A 160 1.18 6.25 9.18
CA ILE A 160 2.22 7.06 9.81
C ILE A 160 1.57 8.27 10.43
N THR A 161 1.66 8.42 11.76
CA THR A 161 0.97 9.48 12.51
C THR A 161 1.94 10.30 13.38
N GLY A 162 1.61 11.57 13.65
CA GLY A 162 2.46 12.49 14.40
C GLY A 162 3.58 13.14 13.56
N LEU A 163 3.50 13.05 12.23
CA LEU A 163 4.56 13.55 11.32
C LEU A 163 4.73 15.06 11.34
N MET A 164 3.72 15.84 11.77
CA MET A 164 3.83 17.29 11.79
C MET A 164 4.94 17.79 12.70
N GLN A 165 5.23 17.07 13.79
CA GLN A 165 6.30 17.46 14.72
C GLN A 165 7.67 17.43 14.04
N LEU A 166 7.91 16.45 13.16
CA LEU A 166 9.13 16.31 12.39
C LEU A 166 9.26 17.37 11.29
N CYS A 167 8.12 17.85 10.76
CA CYS A 167 8.10 18.82 9.66
C CYS A 167 8.39 20.26 10.11
N ASN A 168 8.14 20.62 11.37
CA ASN A 168 8.19 22.01 11.83
C ASN A 168 9.57 22.70 11.70
N SER A 169 10.67 21.93 11.77
CA SER A 169 12.03 22.46 11.66
C SER A 169 12.78 21.94 10.43
N ALA A 170 12.09 21.22 9.54
CA ALA A 170 12.68 20.56 8.40
C ALA A 170 12.70 21.45 7.16
N LEU A 171 13.68 21.25 6.29
CA LEU A 171 13.67 21.87 4.97
C LEU A 171 12.70 21.11 4.05
N PRO A 172 12.03 21.77 3.10
CA PRO A 172 11.13 21.10 2.15
C PRO A 172 11.80 19.98 1.32
N THR A 173 13.13 20.04 1.19
CA THR A 173 13.97 19.05 0.48
C THR A 173 14.48 17.93 1.36
N ASP A 174 14.27 18.00 2.67
CA ASP A 174 14.65 16.93 3.60
C ASP A 174 13.70 15.73 3.45
N PHE A 175 14.12 14.58 3.98
CA PHE A 175 13.40 13.32 3.89
C PHE A 175 13.25 12.67 5.27
N ILE A 176 12.19 11.89 5.43
CA ILE A 176 11.98 10.96 6.53
C ILE A 176 12.11 9.55 5.97
N GLU A 177 13.00 8.73 6.54
CA GLU A 177 13.10 7.31 6.24
C GLU A 177 12.02 6.56 7.02
N ILE A 178 11.29 5.68 6.33
CA ILE A 178 10.33 4.75 6.92
C ILE A 178 10.85 3.35 6.66
N VAL A 179 11.14 2.63 7.73
CA VAL A 179 11.60 1.24 7.71
C VAL A 179 10.43 0.33 8.05
N LEU A 180 10.19 -0.65 7.19
CA LEU A 180 9.01 -1.51 7.20
C LEU A 180 9.45 -2.97 7.24
N PRO A 181 9.28 -3.66 8.38
CA PRO A 181 9.38 -5.12 8.44
C PRO A 181 8.43 -5.77 7.44
N VAL A 182 8.87 -6.87 6.85
CA VAL A 182 8.05 -7.73 5.99
C VAL A 182 7.67 -8.97 6.78
N ASP A 183 6.42 -9.04 7.21
CA ASP A 183 5.85 -10.22 7.86
C ASP A 183 5.48 -11.24 6.78
N LEU A 184 6.31 -12.27 6.60
CA LEU A 184 6.14 -13.23 5.51
C LEU A 184 4.87 -14.08 5.62
N ASP A 185 4.28 -14.24 6.81
CA ASP A 185 2.98 -14.95 6.92
C ASP A 185 1.81 -14.09 6.39
N ILE A 186 2.00 -12.77 6.30
CA ILE A 186 0.96 -11.80 5.90
C ILE A 186 1.22 -11.23 4.50
N ALA A 187 2.47 -10.95 4.16
CA ALA A 187 2.90 -10.33 2.91
C ALA A 187 3.68 -11.27 1.99
N GLY A 188 4.05 -12.46 2.46
CA GLY A 188 4.80 -13.45 1.69
C GLY A 188 4.00 -14.09 0.56
N ILE A 189 4.58 -15.16 0.01
CA ILE A 189 3.94 -16.00 -1.00
C ILE A 189 2.88 -16.86 -0.30
N GLU A 190 1.65 -16.87 -0.84
CA GLU A 190 0.52 -17.60 -0.26
C GLU A 190 0.27 -17.28 1.23
N PRO A 191 0.02 -16.00 1.58
CA PRO A 191 -0.01 -15.56 2.98
C PRO A 191 -1.30 -16.01 3.71
N ASP A 192 -1.17 -17.08 4.48
CA ASP A 192 -2.27 -17.65 5.29
C ASP A 192 -2.81 -16.66 6.33
N ALA A 193 -1.95 -15.81 6.91
CA ALA A 193 -2.33 -14.90 7.98
C ALA A 193 -2.90 -13.56 7.48
N PHE A 194 -2.98 -13.34 6.16
CA PHE A 194 -3.43 -12.06 5.59
C PHE A 194 -4.81 -11.64 6.11
N ARG A 195 -5.75 -12.58 6.26
CA ARG A 195 -7.12 -12.30 6.74
C ARG A 195 -7.30 -12.42 8.26
N SER A 196 -6.23 -12.75 8.98
CA SER A 196 -6.31 -12.93 10.42
C SER A 196 -6.47 -11.58 11.13
N SER A 197 -7.00 -11.62 12.35
CA SER A 197 -6.95 -10.47 13.26
C SER A 197 -5.56 -10.25 13.88
N ARG A 198 -4.54 -11.00 13.44
CA ARG A 198 -3.19 -10.92 13.98
C ARG A 198 -2.57 -9.57 13.63
N SER A 199 -1.96 -8.95 14.63
CA SER A 199 -1.06 -7.82 14.43
C SER A 199 0.07 -8.20 13.47
N TYR A 200 0.58 -7.19 12.77
CA TYR A 200 1.71 -7.36 11.90
C TYR A 200 2.98 -7.63 12.73
N ASN A 201 3.78 -8.63 12.34
CA ASN A 201 5.06 -8.91 12.99
C ASN A 201 6.06 -7.79 12.69
N VAL A 202 6.66 -7.20 13.73
CA VAL A 202 7.62 -6.10 13.59
C VAL A 202 9.06 -6.55 13.84
N ASP A 203 9.26 -7.81 14.23
CA ASP A 203 10.56 -8.37 14.60
C ASP A 203 11.26 -9.07 13.41
N ASP A 204 10.68 -9.00 12.20
CA ASP A 204 11.23 -9.66 11.01
C ASP A 204 12.53 -9.02 10.50
N GLU A 205 13.44 -9.83 9.98
CA GLU A 205 14.74 -9.38 9.48
C GLU A 205 14.66 -8.76 8.08
N GLN A 206 13.66 -9.16 7.30
CA GLN A 206 13.43 -8.62 5.97
C GLN A 206 12.75 -7.25 6.07
N LEU A 207 13.36 -6.25 5.45
CA LEU A 207 12.95 -4.85 5.57
C LEU A 207 12.78 -4.21 4.20
N GLU A 208 11.65 -3.50 4.05
CA GLU A 208 11.47 -2.50 3.01
C GLU A 208 11.79 -1.11 3.56
N LYS A 209 12.35 -0.25 2.71
CA LYS A 209 12.69 1.12 3.07
C LYS A 209 12.18 2.10 2.05
N VAL A 210 11.42 3.08 2.51
CA VAL A 210 10.95 4.19 1.69
C VAL A 210 11.30 5.51 2.34
N TYR A 211 11.33 6.56 1.54
CA TYR A 211 11.68 7.91 1.99
C TYR A 211 10.60 8.88 1.53
N LEU A 212 10.06 9.62 2.48
CA LEU A 212 9.03 10.62 2.23
C LEU A 212 9.65 12.01 2.31
N ARG A 213 9.50 12.80 1.26
CA ARG A 213 10.02 14.16 1.23
C ARG A 213 9.09 15.08 2.01
N ILE A 214 9.67 16.00 2.79
CA ILE A 214 8.91 16.92 3.65
C ILE A 214 7.90 17.75 2.86
N VAL A 215 8.25 18.27 1.69
CA VAL A 215 7.29 19.04 0.87
C VAL A 215 6.07 18.22 0.45
N ASP A 216 6.23 16.91 0.24
CA ASP A 216 5.12 16.03 -0.14
C ASP A 216 4.27 15.66 1.09
N ILE A 217 4.90 15.46 2.26
CA ILE A 217 4.20 15.33 3.55
C ILE A 217 3.32 16.55 3.83
N MET A 218 3.88 17.76 3.70
CA MET A 218 3.17 19.02 3.95
C MET A 218 2.04 19.31 2.95
N ARG A 219 2.04 18.62 1.80
CA ARG A 219 0.99 18.72 0.77
C ARG A 219 -0.05 17.60 0.87
N SER A 220 0.15 16.62 1.76
CA SER A 220 -0.84 15.59 2.06
C SER A 220 -2.15 16.25 2.53
N PRO A 221 -3.32 15.67 2.19
CA PRO A 221 -4.61 16.15 2.72
C PRO A 221 -4.61 16.24 4.25
N ASN A 222 -3.95 15.29 4.90
CA ASN A 222 -3.59 15.35 6.30
C ASN A 222 -2.07 15.11 6.46
N PRO A 223 -1.29 16.16 6.76
CA PRO A 223 0.15 16.03 6.97
C PRO A 223 0.54 15.32 8.27
N ASP A 224 -0.36 15.23 9.26
CA ASP A 224 -0.07 14.60 10.55
C ASP A 224 -0.42 13.12 10.58
N ALA A 225 -1.31 12.64 9.70
CA ALA A 225 -1.69 11.25 9.57
C ALA A 225 -1.75 10.85 8.09
N ILE A 226 -0.77 10.07 7.66
CA ILE A 226 -0.61 9.58 6.30
C ILE A 226 -0.91 8.08 6.26
N TYR A 227 -1.59 7.65 5.20
CA TYR A 227 -1.91 6.25 4.91
C TYR A 227 -1.42 5.92 3.51
N ILE A 228 -0.65 4.84 3.39
CA ILE A 228 -0.08 4.40 2.11
C ILE A 228 -0.35 2.91 1.98
N ASP A 229 -1.15 2.52 0.99
CA ASP A 229 -1.16 1.15 0.46
C ASP A 229 0.19 0.91 -0.21
N LEU A 230 1.09 0.30 0.54
CA LEU A 230 2.53 0.32 0.27
C LEU A 230 3.13 -1.06 0.14
N ILE A 231 2.63 -2.04 0.90
CA ILE A 231 3.09 -3.43 0.83
C ILE A 231 2.04 -4.22 0.07
N ARG A 232 2.46 -4.83 -1.04
CA ARG A 232 1.57 -5.60 -1.92
C ARG A 232 1.13 -6.88 -1.21
N ASN A 233 -0.09 -7.30 -1.48
CA ASN A 233 -0.47 -8.70 -1.33
C ASN A 233 -0.56 -9.33 -2.73
N GLU A 234 0.24 -10.36 -2.95
CA GLU A 234 0.32 -11.07 -4.22
C GLU A 234 -1.01 -11.77 -4.59
N LEU A 235 -1.81 -12.21 -3.62
CA LEU A 235 -3.05 -12.96 -3.87
C LEU A 235 -4.17 -12.13 -4.51
N ILE A 236 -4.06 -10.80 -4.56
CA ILE A 236 -5.14 -9.94 -5.05
C ILE A 236 -5.19 -9.92 -6.60
N ASP A 237 -4.11 -10.29 -7.28
CA ASP A 237 -4.06 -10.42 -8.74
C ASP A 237 -4.99 -11.52 -9.30
N TYR A 238 -5.48 -12.41 -8.43
CA TYR A 238 -6.29 -13.56 -8.83
C TYR A 238 -7.74 -13.27 -9.14
N GLY A 239 -8.26 -12.10 -8.76
CA GLY A 239 -9.68 -11.76 -8.96
C GLY A 239 -10.59 -12.91 -8.51
N TYR A 240 -10.54 -13.31 -7.25
CA TYR A 240 -11.27 -14.51 -6.84
C TYR A 240 -12.78 -14.34 -7.01
N VAL A 241 -13.40 -15.37 -7.58
CA VAL A 241 -14.85 -15.57 -7.63
C VAL A 241 -15.15 -16.65 -6.60
N TYR A 242 -16.07 -16.39 -5.67
CA TYR A 242 -16.76 -17.45 -4.93
C TYR A 242 -18.15 -17.63 -5.51
#